data_AF-A0A965KEZ2-F1
#
_entry.id   AF-A0A965KEZ2-F1
#
_cell.length_a   1.000
_cell.length_b   1.000
_cell.length_c   1.000
_cell.angle_alpha   90.00
_cell.angle_beta   90.00
_cell.angle_gamma   90.00
#
_symmetry.space_group_name_H-M   'P 1'
#
loop_
_entity.id
_entity.type
_entity.pdbx_description
1 polymer ?
#
loop_
_entity_poly.entity_id
_entity_poly.type
_entity_poly.pdbx_seq_one_letter_code
_entity_poly.pdbx_strand_id
1 'polypeptide(L)'
;TKGVTEFSLGVLEVWPDEGSPEVTVDGMTFRGCTRFEKFGDRWVDPSAIDRVVLQSPAKRHDLQGPIDDAFMGPFVFVRPTGKSSRPLVDAWAKSEMELAVRKWKVNFRGDVTVVDDSAVTDELMKAKHVVLWGDAESNQVIARLADRLPVKWAGGKVTIGPVSRDAATHAPILIYPNPQAPDRYVVLNSGYTFRQGSDVTNALQTPKLPDFALIDVTVPPSAQWPGKVTDAGFFDEGWR
;
A
#
# COMPACT_ATOMS: atom_id res chain seq x y z
N THR A 1 19.01 18.93 10.11
CA THR A 1 17.70 18.23 10.04
C THR A 1 17.79 16.76 9.59
N LYS A 2 18.78 15.98 10.07
CA LYS A 2 19.03 14.61 9.56
C LYS A 2 17.85 13.68 9.85
N GLY A 3 17.23 13.12 8.81
CA GLY A 3 16.08 12.20 8.92
C GLY A 3 14.72 12.88 9.04
N VAL A 4 14.64 14.22 9.01
CA VAL A 4 13.38 14.98 9.00
C VAL A 4 13.02 15.31 7.55
N THR A 5 11.81 14.91 7.14
CA THR A 5 11.26 15.20 5.81
C THR A 5 10.25 16.34 5.83
N GLU A 6 9.66 16.62 6.99
CA GLU A 6 8.71 17.71 7.17
C GLU A 6 8.68 18.15 8.64
N PHE A 7 8.44 19.44 8.91
CA PHE A 7 8.07 19.91 10.23
C PHE A 7 7.23 21.20 10.16
N SER A 8 6.49 21.48 11.22
CA SER A 8 5.75 22.73 11.39
C SER A 8 6.10 23.40 12.71
N LEU A 9 6.13 24.73 12.71
CA LEU A 9 6.29 25.56 13.90
C LEU A 9 4.91 26.04 14.34
N GLY A 10 4.52 25.71 15.57
CA GLY A 10 3.31 26.26 16.18
C GLY A 10 3.55 27.70 16.61
N VAL A 11 3.12 28.66 15.78
CA VAL A 11 3.11 30.08 16.17
C VAL A 11 1.81 30.34 16.92
N LEU A 12 1.92 30.62 18.22
CA LEU A 12 0.75 30.88 19.07
C LEU A 12 0.17 32.27 18.76
N GLU A 13 -1.15 32.41 18.79
CA GLU A 13 -1.90 33.66 18.50
C GLU A 13 -1.55 34.87 19.39
N VAL A 14 -0.73 34.67 20.43
CA VAL A 14 -0.40 35.73 21.41
C VAL A 14 0.56 36.79 20.85
N TRP A 15 1.07 36.63 19.64
CA TRP A 15 1.94 37.61 18.96
C TRP A 15 1.31 38.16 17.67
N PRO A 16 0.29 39.02 17.79
CA PRO A 16 -0.45 39.56 16.64
C PRO A 16 0.40 40.43 15.71
N ASP A 17 1.53 40.96 16.18
CA ASP A 17 2.45 41.79 15.37
C ASP A 17 3.64 40.99 14.75
N GLU A 18 3.73 39.67 14.98
CA GLU A 18 4.80 38.78 14.47
C GLU A 18 4.27 37.68 13.52
N GLY A 19 3.15 37.94 12.82
CA GLY A 19 2.49 36.99 11.92
C GLY A 19 3.28 36.58 10.66
N SER A 20 4.58 36.84 10.59
CA SER A 20 5.44 36.43 9.49
C SER A 20 6.85 36.08 9.95
N PRO A 21 7.06 34.90 10.58
CA PRO A 21 8.36 34.54 11.11
C PRO A 21 9.40 34.42 9.99
N GLU A 22 10.63 34.83 10.30
CA GLU A 22 11.80 34.51 9.49
C GLU A 22 12.47 33.26 10.07
N VAL A 23 12.49 32.17 9.30
CA VAL A 23 13.00 30.87 9.75
C VAL A 23 14.12 30.43 8.82
N THR A 24 15.26 30.04 9.38
CA THR A 24 16.38 29.49 8.59
C THR A 24 16.55 28.00 8.86
N VAL A 25 16.49 27.19 7.80
CA VAL A 25 16.60 25.72 7.84
C VAL A 25 17.74 25.28 6.93
N ASP A 26 18.77 24.64 7.51
CA ASP A 26 19.99 24.20 6.80
C ASP A 26 20.58 25.27 5.84
N GLY A 27 20.55 26.54 6.26
CA GLY A 27 21.10 27.67 5.50
C GLY A 27 20.15 28.34 4.50
N MET A 28 18.91 27.87 4.36
CA MET A 28 17.86 28.54 3.56
C MET A 28 16.91 29.31 4.46
N THR A 29 16.64 30.58 4.13
CA THR A 29 15.77 31.47 4.90
C THR A 29 14.39 31.59 4.25
N PHE A 30 13.34 31.43 5.06
CA PHE A 30 11.94 31.53 4.70
C PHE A 30 11.29 32.65 5.52
N ARG A 31 10.39 33.43 4.90
CA ARG A 31 9.67 34.52 5.55
C ARG A 31 8.17 34.26 5.46
N GLY A 32 7.45 34.41 6.56
CA GLY A 32 5.99 34.18 6.57
C GLY A 32 5.59 32.71 6.51
N CYS A 33 6.52 31.81 6.71
CA CYS A 33 6.32 30.37 6.56
C CYS A 33 6.42 29.68 7.92
N THR A 34 5.48 28.80 8.22
CA THR A 34 5.43 28.02 9.48
C THR A 34 5.46 26.52 9.24
N ARG A 35 5.50 26.07 7.98
CA ARG A 35 5.54 24.67 7.59
C ARG A 35 6.66 24.47 6.58
N PHE A 36 7.48 23.46 6.78
CA PHE A 36 8.68 23.23 5.97
C PHE A 36 8.68 21.78 5.53
N GLU A 37 8.84 21.56 4.23
CA GLU A 37 8.95 20.23 3.64
C GLU A 37 10.33 20.11 2.99
N LYS A 38 10.91 18.91 2.99
CA LYS A 38 12.19 18.64 2.34
C LYS A 38 11.94 18.05 0.96
N PHE A 39 12.30 18.80 -0.07
CA PHE A 39 12.24 18.36 -1.45
C PHE A 39 13.66 18.12 -2.00
N GLY A 40 14.01 16.83 -2.19
CA GLY A 40 15.39 16.43 -2.46
C GLY A 40 16.31 16.80 -1.29
N ASP A 41 17.36 17.58 -1.56
CA ASP A 41 18.26 18.09 -0.52
C ASP A 41 17.93 19.51 -0.06
N ARG A 42 16.76 20.06 -0.43
CA ARG A 42 16.38 21.44 -0.14
C ARG A 42 15.11 21.54 0.70
N TRP A 43 15.04 22.55 1.54
CA TRP A 43 13.82 22.93 2.24
C TRP A 43 12.99 23.84 1.37
N VAL A 44 11.67 23.73 1.48
CA VAL A 44 10.70 24.45 0.66
C VAL A 44 9.51 24.88 1.51
N ASP A 45 8.90 26.02 1.15
CA ASP A 45 7.56 26.39 1.61
C ASP A 45 6.54 25.54 0.83
N PRO A 46 5.78 24.67 1.50
CA PRO A 46 4.85 23.77 0.82
C PRO A 46 3.67 24.47 0.14
N SER A 47 3.43 25.76 0.43
CA SER A 47 2.42 26.60 -0.26
C SER A 47 2.95 27.22 -1.55
N ALA A 48 4.27 27.34 -1.70
CA ALA A 48 4.93 27.91 -2.87
C ALA A 48 5.21 26.88 -3.97
N ILE A 49 4.93 25.61 -3.70
CA ILE A 49 5.11 24.52 -4.66
C ILE A 49 3.78 24.20 -5.32
N ASP A 50 3.77 24.23 -6.65
CA ASP A 50 2.72 23.60 -7.42
C ASP A 50 2.83 22.07 -7.27
N ARG A 51 2.06 21.52 -6.32
CA ARG A 51 2.04 20.08 -5.98
C ARG A 51 1.55 19.22 -7.14
N VAL A 52 1.04 19.81 -8.23
CA VAL A 52 0.73 19.11 -9.47
C VAL A 52 2.01 18.55 -10.13
N VAL A 53 3.18 19.12 -9.82
CA VAL A 53 4.47 18.78 -10.48
C VAL A 53 5.25 17.66 -9.77
N LEU A 54 4.87 17.24 -8.56
CA LEU A 54 5.64 16.27 -7.75
C LEU A 54 4.86 14.99 -7.45
N GLN A 55 4.71 14.15 -8.47
CA GLN A 55 4.03 12.85 -8.41
C GLN A 55 4.81 11.74 -7.68
N SER A 56 5.43 12.03 -6.53
CA SER A 56 5.97 10.97 -5.66
C SER A 56 5.05 10.81 -4.45
N PRO A 57 4.39 9.65 -4.27
CA PRO A 57 3.57 9.43 -3.10
C PRO A 57 4.42 9.52 -1.82
N ALA A 58 3.90 10.19 -0.80
CA ALA A 58 4.50 10.24 0.54
C ALA A 58 3.60 9.49 1.52
N LYS A 59 4.21 8.82 2.50
CA LYS A 59 3.46 8.28 3.63
C LYS A 59 2.85 9.43 4.41
N ARG A 60 1.57 9.28 4.76
CA ARG A 60 0.81 10.25 5.55
C ARG A 60 -0.26 9.51 6.32
N HIS A 61 -0.92 10.17 7.27
CA HIS A 61 -2.05 9.58 8.00
C HIS A 61 -3.11 9.01 7.04
N ASP A 62 -3.59 7.81 7.36
CA ASP A 62 -4.47 6.92 6.59
C ASP A 62 -3.94 6.53 5.20
N LEU A 63 -2.63 6.73 4.98
CA LEU A 63 -1.89 6.35 3.79
C LEU A 63 -0.39 6.07 4.13
N GLN A 64 -0.12 5.25 5.14
CA GLN A 64 1.23 4.93 5.64
C GLN A 64 1.62 3.43 5.67
N GLY A 65 0.67 2.52 5.45
CA GLY A 65 0.86 1.08 5.66
C GLY A 65 0.78 0.68 7.15
N PRO A 66 0.94 -0.60 7.51
CA PRO A 66 1.22 -1.76 6.65
C PRO A 66 -0.01 -2.22 5.86
N ILE A 67 0.01 -3.41 5.24
CA ILE A 67 -1.10 -3.95 4.43
C ILE A 67 -2.47 -3.78 5.09
N ASP A 68 -2.56 -4.03 6.40
CA ASP A 68 -3.80 -3.96 7.16
C ASP A 68 -4.41 -2.54 7.25
N ASP A 69 -3.64 -1.49 6.98
CA ASP A 69 -4.08 -0.09 6.97
C ASP A 69 -5.16 0.16 5.90
N ALA A 70 -5.09 -0.57 4.78
CA ALA A 70 -6.10 -0.49 3.71
C ALA A 70 -7.50 -0.91 4.14
N PHE A 71 -7.67 -1.55 5.31
CA PHE A 71 -8.96 -1.98 5.82
C PHE A 71 -9.45 -1.11 6.98
N MET A 72 -8.78 0.01 7.27
CA MET A 72 -9.27 1.06 8.17
C MET A 72 -10.17 2.07 7.44
N GLY A 73 -10.20 2.03 6.10
CA GLY A 73 -11.07 2.85 5.25
C GLY A 73 -12.01 2.02 4.37
N PRO A 74 -12.87 2.66 3.55
CA PRO A 74 -13.73 1.96 2.59
C PRO A 74 -12.90 1.19 1.55
N PHE A 75 -13.16 -0.10 1.39
CA PHE A 75 -12.45 -0.95 0.44
C PHE A 75 -13.40 -1.89 -0.34
N VAL A 76 -12.87 -2.53 -1.38
CA VAL A 76 -13.56 -3.57 -2.16
C VAL A 76 -12.59 -4.64 -2.62
N PHE A 77 -13.02 -5.90 -2.60
CA PHE A 77 -12.26 -6.99 -3.21
C PHE A 77 -12.55 -7.07 -4.70
N VAL A 78 -11.50 -7.12 -5.49
CA VAL A 78 -11.58 -7.20 -6.95
C VAL A 78 -11.12 -8.58 -7.39
N ARG A 79 -12.09 -9.39 -7.82
CA ARG A 79 -11.91 -10.74 -8.30
C ARG A 79 -11.38 -10.73 -9.74
N PRO A 80 -10.33 -11.50 -10.06
CA PRO A 80 -9.87 -11.67 -11.43
C PRO A 80 -10.93 -12.41 -12.26
N THR A 81 -11.13 -11.99 -13.51
CA THR A 81 -11.97 -12.73 -14.49
C THR A 81 -11.15 -13.48 -15.53
N GLY A 82 -9.85 -13.19 -15.64
CA GLY A 82 -8.91 -13.90 -16.49
C GLY A 82 -8.27 -15.12 -15.83
N LYS A 83 -7.19 -15.62 -16.45
CA LYS A 83 -6.37 -16.74 -15.94
C LYS A 83 -4.89 -16.38 -16.05
N SER A 84 -4.11 -16.72 -15.03
CA SER A 84 -2.66 -16.59 -15.09
C SER A 84 -2.04 -17.80 -15.80
N SER A 85 -0.96 -17.58 -16.54
CA SER A 85 -0.09 -18.65 -17.07
C SER A 85 0.70 -19.38 -15.97
N ARG A 86 0.64 -18.91 -14.72
CA ARG A 86 1.34 -19.49 -13.55
C ARG A 86 0.34 -20.22 -12.66
N PRO A 87 0.09 -21.53 -12.90
CA PRO A 87 -1.01 -22.25 -12.25
C PRO A 87 -0.89 -22.32 -10.72
N LEU A 88 0.33 -22.37 -10.17
CA LEU A 88 0.54 -22.36 -8.72
C LEU A 88 0.11 -21.03 -8.09
N VAL A 89 0.50 -19.91 -8.70
CA VAL A 89 0.14 -18.56 -8.24
C VAL A 89 -1.35 -18.30 -8.41
N ASP A 90 -1.94 -18.72 -9.54
CA ASP A 90 -3.38 -18.59 -9.82
C ASP A 90 -4.23 -19.33 -8.76
N ALA A 91 -3.88 -20.60 -8.50
CA ALA A 91 -4.56 -21.42 -7.50
C ALA A 91 -4.39 -20.85 -6.08
N TRP A 92 -3.18 -20.40 -5.75
CA TRP A 92 -2.88 -19.78 -4.47
C TRP A 92 -3.70 -18.50 -4.25
N ALA A 93 -3.67 -17.56 -5.20
CA ALA A 93 -4.37 -16.28 -5.09
C ALA A 93 -5.88 -16.48 -4.96
N LYS A 94 -6.45 -17.43 -5.71
CA LYS A 94 -7.85 -17.83 -5.55
C LYS A 94 -8.13 -18.35 -4.14
N SER A 95 -7.31 -19.26 -3.63
CA SER A 95 -7.51 -19.85 -2.30
C SER A 95 -7.41 -18.82 -1.17
N GLU A 96 -6.50 -17.85 -1.30
CA GLU A 96 -6.31 -16.77 -0.34
C GLU A 96 -7.45 -15.74 -0.41
N MET A 97 -7.95 -15.42 -1.60
CA MET A 97 -9.15 -14.59 -1.75
C MET A 97 -10.35 -15.25 -1.06
N GLU A 98 -10.59 -16.54 -1.34
CA GLU A 98 -11.69 -17.29 -0.73
C GLU A 98 -11.55 -17.36 0.80
N LEU A 99 -10.32 -17.53 1.29
CA LEU A 99 -10.05 -17.49 2.73
C LEU A 99 -10.35 -16.10 3.31
N ALA A 100 -9.88 -15.04 2.68
CA ALA A 100 -10.08 -13.67 3.13
C ALA A 100 -11.58 -13.32 3.18
N VAL A 101 -12.37 -13.71 2.19
CA VAL A 101 -13.84 -13.53 2.19
C VAL A 101 -14.48 -14.26 3.37
N ARG A 102 -14.14 -15.54 3.59
CA ARG A 102 -14.69 -16.31 4.72
C ARG A 102 -14.28 -15.70 6.07
N LYS A 103 -13.01 -15.34 6.21
CA LYS A 103 -12.45 -14.81 7.45
C LYS A 103 -12.96 -13.41 7.77
N TRP A 104 -13.21 -12.59 6.76
CA TRP A 104 -13.85 -11.30 6.96
C TRP A 104 -15.19 -11.46 7.69
N LYS A 105 -16.04 -12.38 7.21
CA LYS A 105 -17.33 -12.69 7.81
C LYS A 105 -17.22 -13.17 9.25
N VAL A 106 -16.31 -14.08 9.53
CA VAL A 106 -16.15 -14.66 10.87
C VAL A 106 -15.61 -13.63 11.86
N ASN A 107 -14.60 -12.85 11.47
CA ASN A 107 -13.89 -11.97 12.39
C ASN A 107 -14.59 -10.61 12.57
N PHE A 108 -15.18 -10.07 11.51
CA PHE A 108 -15.78 -8.73 11.50
C PHE A 108 -17.30 -8.73 11.42
N ARG A 109 -17.93 -9.92 11.39
CA ARG A 109 -19.39 -10.09 11.39
C ARG A 109 -20.11 -9.32 10.27
N GLY A 110 -19.49 -9.24 9.10
CA GLY A 110 -20.05 -8.59 7.92
C GLY A 110 -19.60 -9.28 6.63
N ASP A 111 -20.32 -9.06 5.54
CA ASP A 111 -19.92 -9.57 4.24
C ASP A 111 -19.04 -8.54 3.51
N VAL A 112 -17.88 -8.99 3.01
CA VAL A 112 -17.02 -8.15 2.18
C VAL A 112 -17.67 -7.95 0.81
N THR A 113 -17.59 -6.73 0.29
CA THR A 113 -18.01 -6.47 -1.10
C THR A 113 -16.98 -7.03 -2.06
N VAL A 114 -17.42 -7.89 -2.98
CA VAL A 114 -16.60 -8.46 -4.05
C VAL A 114 -17.17 -8.00 -5.39
N VAL A 115 -16.31 -7.48 -6.27
CA VAL A 115 -16.65 -7.13 -7.66
C VAL A 115 -15.69 -7.83 -8.61
N ASP A 116 -16.09 -8.03 -9.85
CA ASP A 116 -15.19 -8.46 -10.90
C ASP A 116 -14.30 -7.31 -11.36
N ASP A 117 -13.07 -7.61 -11.77
CA ASP A 117 -12.11 -6.65 -12.34
C ASP A 117 -12.65 -5.89 -13.56
N SER A 118 -13.56 -6.51 -14.32
CA SER A 118 -14.31 -5.92 -15.44
C SER A 118 -15.32 -4.85 -15.01
N ALA A 119 -15.76 -4.86 -13.75
CA ALA A 119 -16.72 -3.92 -13.20
C ALA A 119 -16.06 -2.74 -12.46
N VAL A 120 -14.72 -2.66 -12.43
CA VAL A 120 -14.00 -1.59 -11.72
C VAL A 120 -13.96 -0.31 -12.54
N THR A 121 -14.74 0.68 -12.11
CA THR A 121 -14.78 2.03 -12.71
C THR A 121 -13.82 3.01 -12.00
N ASP A 122 -13.61 4.17 -12.61
CA ASP A 122 -12.81 5.25 -12.01
C ASP A 122 -13.48 5.84 -10.76
N GLU A 123 -14.81 5.88 -10.72
CA GLU A 123 -15.58 6.31 -9.54
C GLU A 123 -15.36 5.34 -8.37
N LEU A 124 -15.36 4.04 -8.64
CA LEU A 124 -15.07 3.03 -7.62
C LEU A 124 -13.64 3.20 -7.08
N MET A 125 -12.65 3.40 -7.96
CA MET A 125 -11.25 3.63 -7.61
C MET A 125 -11.05 4.87 -6.73
N LYS A 126 -11.78 5.96 -7.02
CA LYS A 126 -11.73 7.20 -6.22
C LYS A 126 -12.44 7.04 -4.88
N ALA A 127 -13.53 6.26 -4.84
CA ALA A 127 -14.32 6.07 -3.64
C ALA A 127 -13.64 5.14 -2.62
N LYS A 128 -13.00 4.06 -3.07
CA LYS A 128 -12.57 2.95 -2.21
C LYS A 128 -11.13 2.53 -2.47
N HIS A 129 -10.49 1.97 -1.45
CA HIS A 129 -9.31 1.13 -1.64
C HIS A 129 -9.68 -0.11 -2.46
N VAL A 130 -8.77 -0.56 -3.31
CA VAL A 130 -9.00 -1.76 -4.13
C VAL A 130 -8.04 -2.87 -3.74
N VAL A 131 -8.60 -4.02 -3.41
CA VAL A 131 -7.85 -5.22 -3.02
C VAL A 131 -7.91 -6.18 -4.18
N LEU A 132 -6.83 -6.24 -4.95
CA LEU A 132 -6.73 -6.94 -6.21
C LEU A 132 -6.13 -8.33 -6.00
N TRP A 133 -6.79 -9.35 -6.54
CA TRP A 133 -6.33 -10.74 -6.45
C TRP A 133 -5.86 -11.25 -7.81
N GLY A 134 -4.81 -12.08 -7.82
CA GLY A 134 -4.19 -12.66 -9.01
C GLY A 134 -2.89 -11.97 -9.41
N ASP A 135 -2.66 -11.87 -10.73
CA ASP A 135 -1.53 -11.16 -11.32
C ASP A 135 -1.99 -10.33 -12.53
N ALA A 136 -1.03 -9.73 -13.24
CA ALA A 136 -1.30 -8.89 -14.41
C ALA A 136 -1.90 -9.67 -15.61
N GLU A 137 -1.89 -11.01 -15.61
CA GLU A 137 -2.52 -11.82 -16.66
C GLU A 137 -3.96 -12.20 -16.30
N SER A 138 -4.23 -12.48 -15.02
CA SER A 138 -5.57 -12.86 -14.55
C SER A 138 -6.47 -11.68 -14.16
N ASN A 139 -5.89 -10.54 -13.75
CA ASN A 139 -6.63 -9.38 -13.28
C ASN A 139 -6.33 -8.13 -14.13
N GLN A 140 -7.32 -7.66 -14.89
CA GLN A 140 -7.12 -6.52 -15.80
C GLN A 140 -6.80 -5.20 -15.08
N VAL A 141 -7.19 -5.06 -13.81
CA VAL A 141 -6.88 -3.88 -13.01
C VAL A 141 -5.42 -3.91 -12.56
N ILE A 142 -4.88 -5.09 -12.22
CA ILE A 142 -3.43 -5.24 -11.96
C ILE A 142 -2.65 -4.91 -13.25
N ALA A 143 -3.07 -5.46 -14.39
CA ALA A 143 -2.46 -5.16 -15.70
C ALA A 143 -2.40 -3.65 -15.98
N ARG A 144 -3.52 -2.95 -15.75
CA ARG A 144 -3.66 -1.50 -15.94
C ARG A 144 -2.74 -0.65 -15.04
N LEU A 145 -2.35 -1.18 -13.88
CA LEU A 145 -1.56 -0.47 -12.87
C LEU A 145 -0.09 -0.90 -12.83
N ALA A 146 0.27 -2.06 -13.41
CA ALA A 146 1.57 -2.73 -13.24
C ALA A 146 2.78 -1.81 -13.50
N ASP A 147 2.72 -0.93 -14.49
CA ASP A 147 3.82 -0.02 -14.81
C ASP A 147 4.08 1.05 -13.75
N ARG A 148 3.09 1.33 -12.89
CA ARG A 148 3.16 2.35 -11.83
C ARG A 148 3.18 1.77 -10.41
N LEU A 149 3.15 0.45 -10.27
CA LEU A 149 3.32 -0.24 -8.99
C LEU A 149 4.81 -0.53 -8.72
N PRO A 150 5.22 -0.68 -7.46
CA PRO A 150 6.60 -1.02 -7.08
C PRO A 150 6.98 -2.47 -7.39
N VAL A 151 6.03 -3.27 -7.89
CA VAL A 151 6.24 -4.64 -8.33
C VAL A 151 6.36 -4.73 -9.85
N LYS A 152 7.30 -5.53 -10.35
CA LYS A 152 7.53 -5.77 -11.78
C LYS A 152 7.53 -7.27 -12.09
N TRP A 153 6.85 -7.63 -13.17
CA TRP A 153 6.92 -8.97 -13.76
C TRP A 153 7.68 -8.90 -15.08
N ALA A 154 8.90 -9.42 -15.11
CA ALA A 154 9.74 -9.41 -16.30
C ALA A 154 10.69 -10.61 -16.31
N GLY A 155 10.93 -11.20 -17.49
CA GLY A 155 11.89 -12.31 -17.64
C GLY A 155 11.59 -13.53 -16.76
N GLY A 156 10.31 -13.83 -16.50
CA GLY A 156 9.90 -14.91 -15.60
C GLY A 156 10.13 -14.63 -14.11
N LYS A 157 10.45 -13.39 -13.74
CA LYS A 157 10.65 -12.96 -12.35
C LYS A 157 9.58 -12.00 -11.88
N VAL A 158 9.30 -12.03 -10.58
CA VAL A 158 8.57 -11.01 -9.85
C VAL A 158 9.57 -10.26 -8.96
N THR A 159 9.58 -8.93 -9.06
CA THR A 159 10.59 -8.08 -8.42
C THR A 159 9.92 -6.95 -7.66
N ILE A 160 10.33 -6.71 -6.41
CA ILE A 160 9.94 -5.56 -5.60
C ILE A 160 11.23 -4.96 -5.03
N GLY A 161 11.54 -3.71 -5.41
CA GLY A 161 12.80 -3.07 -5.04
C GLY A 161 14.03 -3.93 -5.40
N PRO A 162 14.96 -4.20 -4.46
CA PRO A 162 16.15 -5.01 -4.72
C PRO A 162 15.88 -6.53 -4.72
N VAL A 163 14.67 -6.96 -4.39
CA VAL A 163 14.33 -8.38 -4.23
C VAL A 163 13.68 -8.92 -5.50
N SER A 164 14.21 -10.02 -6.03
CA SER A 164 13.66 -10.71 -7.21
C SER A 164 13.52 -12.21 -6.97
N ARG A 165 12.40 -12.80 -7.39
CA ARG A 165 12.07 -14.23 -7.24
C ARG A 165 11.42 -14.78 -8.51
N ASP A 166 11.34 -16.10 -8.61
CA ASP A 166 10.69 -16.77 -9.74
C ASP A 166 9.17 -16.55 -9.71
N ALA A 167 8.61 -15.96 -10.76
CA ALA A 167 7.19 -15.64 -10.81
C ALA A 167 6.29 -16.88 -10.96
N ALA A 168 6.83 -18.05 -11.34
CA ALA A 168 6.06 -19.29 -11.39
C ALA A 168 5.77 -19.86 -9.99
N THR A 169 6.57 -19.49 -8.99
CA THR A 169 6.48 -20.03 -7.63
C THR A 169 6.36 -18.96 -6.55
N HIS A 170 6.45 -17.67 -6.90
CA HIS A 170 6.34 -16.58 -5.94
C HIS A 170 5.21 -15.62 -6.32
N ALA A 171 4.40 -15.29 -5.32
CA ALA A 171 3.33 -14.30 -5.44
C ALA A 171 3.66 -13.07 -4.58
N PRO A 172 3.47 -11.84 -5.11
CA PRO A 172 3.63 -10.64 -4.33
C PRO A 172 2.37 -10.35 -3.52
N ILE A 173 2.58 -10.02 -2.24
CA ILE A 173 1.64 -9.32 -1.39
C ILE A 173 2.19 -7.91 -1.18
N LEU A 174 1.39 -6.87 -1.39
CA LEU A 174 1.82 -5.50 -1.07
C LEU A 174 0.64 -4.56 -0.87
N ILE A 175 0.91 -3.41 -0.25
CA ILE A 175 0.07 -2.22 -0.24
C ILE A 175 0.81 -1.05 -0.88
N TYR A 176 0.11 -0.22 -1.65
CA TYR A 176 0.69 0.96 -2.30
C TYR A 176 -0.37 2.02 -2.59
N PRO A 177 -0.04 3.33 -2.58
CA PRO A 177 -0.94 4.39 -3.04
C PRO A 177 -1.40 4.14 -4.48
N ASN A 178 -2.70 4.20 -4.71
CA ASN A 178 -3.31 3.89 -5.99
C ASN A 178 -2.87 4.95 -7.03
N PRO A 179 -2.14 4.56 -8.10
CA PRO A 179 -1.67 5.52 -9.10
C PRO A 179 -2.77 6.24 -9.88
N GLN A 180 -4.03 5.79 -9.80
CA GLN A 180 -5.20 6.44 -10.41
C GLN A 180 -6.09 7.16 -9.39
N ALA A 181 -5.87 6.96 -8.09
CA ALA A 181 -6.58 7.61 -7.00
C ALA A 181 -5.64 7.76 -5.80
N PRO A 182 -4.71 8.74 -5.81
CA PRO A 182 -3.59 8.80 -4.85
C PRO A 182 -3.97 8.85 -3.37
N ASP A 183 -5.22 9.20 -3.05
CA ASP A 183 -5.77 9.18 -1.68
C ASP A 183 -6.35 7.82 -1.27
N ARG A 184 -6.13 6.77 -2.06
CA ARG A 184 -6.59 5.41 -1.81
C ARG A 184 -5.46 4.42 -2.01
N TYR A 185 -5.58 3.24 -1.41
CA TYR A 185 -4.69 2.12 -1.63
C TYR A 185 -5.09 1.21 -2.79
N VAL A 186 -4.06 0.59 -3.35
CA VAL A 186 -4.11 -0.72 -4.01
C VAL A 186 -3.44 -1.72 -3.06
N VAL A 187 -4.10 -2.84 -2.79
CA VAL A 187 -3.49 -4.01 -2.14
C VAL A 187 -3.44 -5.16 -3.13
N LEU A 188 -2.32 -5.88 -3.20
CA LEU A 188 -2.22 -7.10 -4.00
C LEU A 188 -2.27 -8.33 -3.09
N ASN A 189 -3.13 -9.29 -3.47
CA ASN A 189 -3.17 -10.66 -2.97
C ASN A 189 -3.27 -10.83 -1.45
N SER A 190 -3.88 -9.88 -0.74
CA SER A 190 -4.00 -9.96 0.71
C SER A 190 -5.28 -9.31 1.24
N GLY A 191 -5.85 -9.95 2.26
CA GLY A 191 -6.80 -9.32 3.18
C GLY A 191 -6.07 -8.77 4.41
N TYR A 192 -6.73 -8.75 5.57
CA TYR A 192 -6.01 -8.65 6.84
C TYR A 192 -4.99 -9.79 6.96
N THR A 193 -3.86 -9.51 7.61
CA THR A 193 -2.69 -10.38 7.53
C THR A 193 -2.61 -11.39 8.68
N PHE A 194 -3.42 -11.22 9.74
CA PHE A 194 -3.60 -12.27 10.74
C PHE A 194 -4.48 -13.41 10.20
N ARG A 195 -4.21 -14.61 10.70
CA ARG A 195 -4.77 -15.88 10.17
C ARG A 195 -5.36 -16.73 11.29
N GLN A 196 -5.75 -17.97 10.97
CA GLN A 196 -6.42 -18.91 11.87
C GLN A 196 -5.70 -19.10 13.21
N GLY A 197 -4.36 -19.01 13.23
CA GLY A 197 -3.58 -19.10 14.47
C GLY A 197 -3.89 -17.98 15.47
N SER A 198 -4.55 -16.90 15.01
CA SER A 198 -5.00 -15.77 15.84
C SER A 198 -6.49 -15.87 16.23
N ASP A 199 -7.20 -16.95 15.86
CA ASP A 199 -8.61 -17.12 16.21
C ASP A 199 -8.82 -17.38 17.71
N VAL A 200 -7.78 -17.83 18.42
CA VAL A 200 -7.85 -18.19 19.85
C VAL A 200 -8.06 -16.98 20.77
N THR A 201 -7.59 -15.80 20.37
CA THR A 201 -7.81 -14.54 21.11
C THR A 201 -7.64 -13.35 20.19
N ASN A 202 -8.47 -12.33 20.38
CA ASN A 202 -8.36 -11.06 19.65
C ASN A 202 -7.02 -10.35 19.89
N ALA A 203 -6.33 -10.62 21.01
CA ALA A 203 -5.00 -10.06 21.28
C ALA A 203 -3.94 -10.46 20.24
N LEU A 204 -4.17 -11.56 19.49
CA LEU A 204 -3.28 -11.99 18.42
C LEU A 204 -3.67 -11.44 17.04
N GLN A 205 -4.84 -10.78 16.92
CA GLN A 205 -5.36 -10.23 15.65
C GLN A 205 -4.73 -8.88 15.32
N THR A 206 -3.39 -8.83 15.33
CA THR A 206 -2.59 -7.68 14.94
C THR A 206 -2.00 -7.88 13.54
N PRO A 207 -1.63 -6.81 12.81
CA PRO A 207 -0.92 -6.92 11.54
C PRO A 207 0.31 -7.84 11.65
N LYS A 208 0.50 -8.74 10.67
CA LYS A 208 1.55 -9.76 10.61
C LYS A 208 2.51 -9.60 9.43
N LEU A 209 2.10 -8.89 8.38
CA LEU A 209 2.95 -8.56 7.24
C LEU A 209 3.17 -7.05 7.17
N PRO A 210 4.35 -6.60 6.70
CA PRO A 210 4.69 -5.18 6.55
C PRO A 210 4.07 -4.62 5.25
N ASP A 211 4.69 -3.65 4.59
CA ASP A 211 4.12 -3.06 3.37
C ASP A 211 4.16 -4.00 2.16
N PHE A 212 5.13 -4.92 2.11
CA PHE A 212 5.22 -5.94 1.09
C PHE A 212 5.80 -7.26 1.59
N ALA A 213 5.48 -8.33 0.88
CA ALA A 213 6.11 -9.64 1.03
C ALA A 213 6.13 -10.42 -0.30
N LEU A 214 7.14 -11.26 -0.50
CA LEU A 214 7.16 -12.29 -1.54
C LEU A 214 6.93 -13.67 -0.91
N ILE A 215 5.86 -14.33 -1.35
CA ILE A 215 5.42 -15.61 -0.81
C ILE A 215 5.80 -16.71 -1.78
N ASP A 216 6.65 -17.65 -1.33
CA ASP A 216 6.89 -18.91 -2.03
C ASP A 216 5.67 -19.82 -1.83
N VAL A 217 4.92 -20.04 -2.92
CA VAL A 217 3.67 -20.79 -2.94
C VAL A 217 3.87 -22.29 -3.13
N THR A 218 5.12 -22.76 -3.23
CA THR A 218 5.43 -24.21 -3.20
C THR A 218 5.28 -24.79 -1.80
N VAL A 219 5.35 -23.93 -0.79
CA VAL A 219 5.01 -24.27 0.59
C VAL A 219 3.54 -23.90 0.84
N PRO A 220 2.68 -24.88 1.19
CA PRO A 220 1.26 -24.60 1.41
C PRO A 220 1.04 -23.56 2.51
N PRO A 221 -0.03 -22.74 2.41
CA PRO A 221 -0.43 -21.86 3.49
C PRO A 221 -0.67 -22.62 4.80
N SER A 222 -0.31 -22.00 5.92
CA SER A 222 -0.56 -22.52 7.26
C SER A 222 -1.54 -21.61 8.02
N ALA A 223 -1.84 -21.99 9.26
CA ALA A 223 -2.61 -21.16 10.18
C ALA A 223 -1.89 -19.83 10.54
N GLN A 224 -0.58 -19.72 10.28
CA GLN A 224 0.20 -18.53 10.63
C GLN A 224 0.60 -17.71 9.40
N TRP A 225 0.86 -18.35 8.26
CA TRP A 225 1.43 -17.69 7.08
C TRP A 225 0.70 -18.10 5.79
N PRO A 226 0.60 -17.21 4.79
CA PRO A 226 -0.05 -17.52 3.50
C PRO A 226 0.81 -18.43 2.60
N GLY A 227 1.94 -18.92 3.09
CA GLY A 227 2.95 -19.69 2.37
C GLY A 227 4.29 -19.44 3.05
N LYS A 228 5.40 -19.76 2.40
CA LYS A 228 6.71 -19.39 2.94
C LYS A 228 7.02 -17.93 2.60
N VAL A 229 7.07 -17.07 3.61
CA VAL A 229 7.53 -15.68 3.44
C VAL A 229 9.04 -15.72 3.18
N THR A 230 9.44 -15.37 1.97
CA THR A 230 10.86 -15.36 1.57
C THR A 230 11.51 -14.00 1.78
N ASP A 231 10.73 -12.94 1.60
CA ASP A 231 11.16 -11.56 1.76
C ASP A 231 9.96 -10.73 2.23
N ALA A 232 10.21 -9.75 3.08
CA ALA A 232 9.21 -8.81 3.53
C ALA A 232 9.88 -7.52 4.01
N GLY A 233 9.22 -6.38 3.86
CA GLY A 233 9.77 -5.09 4.28
C GLY A 233 8.76 -3.95 4.25
N PHE A 234 9.23 -2.80 4.72
CA PHE A 234 8.50 -1.54 4.65
C PHE A 234 9.10 -0.68 3.55
N PHE A 235 8.25 0.03 2.83
CA PHE A 235 8.70 1.12 1.96
C PHE A 235 9.09 2.33 2.83
N ASP A 236 10.00 3.16 2.31
CA ASP A 236 10.37 4.41 2.97
C ASP A 236 9.22 5.44 2.98
N GLU A 237 9.45 6.62 3.56
CA GLU A 237 8.46 7.71 3.61
C GLU A 237 8.02 8.20 2.22
N GLY A 238 8.78 7.91 1.15
CA GLY A 238 8.43 8.20 -0.24
C GLY A 238 7.88 6.98 -0.99
N TRP A 239 7.46 5.94 -0.27
CA TRP A 239 6.96 4.68 -0.81
C TRP A 239 7.95 3.97 -1.77
N ARG A 240 9.25 3.96 -1.43
CA ARG A 240 10.30 3.25 -2.19
C ARG A 240 10.85 2.02 -1.47
#